data_AF-A0A1L5KS98-F1
#
_entry.id   AF-A0A1L5KS98-F1
#
_cell.length_a   1.000
_cell.length_b   1.000
_cell.length_c   1.000
_cell.angle_alpha   90.00
_cell.angle_beta   90.00
_cell.angle_gamma   90.00
#
_symmetry.space_group_name_H-M   'P 1'
#
loop_
_entity.id
_entity.type
_entity.pdbx_description
1 polymer ?
#
loop_
_entity_poly.entity_id
_entity_poly.type
_entity_poly.pdbx_seq_one_letter_code
_entity_poly.pdbx_strand_id
1 'polypeptide(L)'
;FASGKETMKLGELLEALKQTYCGPIGAEYMHITSTEEKRWIQQRIESGRATFNSEEKKRFLSELTAAEGLERYLGAKFPGAKRFSLEGGDALIPMLKEMIRHAGNSGTREVVLGMAHRGRLNVLVNVLGKKPQDLFDEFAGKHKEHLGTGDVKYHMGFSSDFQTDGGLVHLALAFNPSHLEIVSPVVIGSVRARLDRLDEPSSNKVLPITIHGDAAVTGQGVVQETLNMSKARGYEVGGTVRIVINNQVGFTTSNPLDARSTPYCTDIGKMVQAPIFHVNADDPEAVAFVTRLALDFRNTFKRDVFIDLVCYRRHGHNEADEPSATQPLMYQKIKKHPTPRKIYADKLEQEKVATLEDATEMVNLYRD
;
A
#
# COMPACT_ATOMS: atom_id res chain seq x y z
N PHE A 1 10.68 -5.85 -27.39
CA PHE A 1 10.49 -4.63 -26.60
C PHE A 1 9.23 -3.94 -27.13
N ALA A 2 8.18 -3.85 -26.33
CA ALA A 2 6.86 -3.35 -26.71
C ALA A 2 6.81 -1.80 -26.74
N SER A 3 7.85 -1.15 -27.29
CA SER A 3 7.88 0.30 -27.54
C SER A 3 7.22 0.72 -28.86
N GLY A 4 6.53 -0.22 -29.53
CA GLY A 4 5.86 0.04 -30.81
C GLY A 4 6.78 0.21 -32.03
N LYS A 5 8.10 -0.02 -31.89
CA LYS A 5 9.06 0.02 -33.01
C LYS A 5 9.62 -1.38 -33.30
N GLU A 6 9.60 -1.79 -34.56
CA GLU A 6 10.19 -3.08 -35.00
C GLU A 6 11.73 -3.05 -34.99
N THR A 7 12.34 -1.87 -35.19
CA THR A 7 13.80 -1.68 -35.22
C THR A 7 14.23 -0.50 -34.36
N MET A 8 15.39 -0.61 -33.69
CA MET A 8 15.93 0.44 -32.81
C MET A 8 17.47 0.36 -32.75
N LYS A 9 18.16 1.48 -32.50
CA LYS A 9 19.61 1.44 -32.23
C LYS A 9 19.86 0.76 -30.89
N LEU A 10 20.93 -0.03 -30.78
CA LEU A 10 21.27 -0.74 -29.53
C LEU A 10 21.38 0.19 -28.31
N GLY A 11 21.95 1.39 -28.48
CA GLY A 11 22.05 2.38 -27.40
C GLY A 11 20.69 2.88 -26.91
N GLU A 12 19.74 3.12 -27.82
CA GLU A 12 18.37 3.50 -27.49
C GLU A 12 17.62 2.36 -26.80
N LEU A 13 17.85 1.11 -27.23
CA LEU A 13 17.26 -0.08 -26.61
C LEU A 13 17.76 -0.25 -25.17
N LEU A 14 19.07 -0.15 -24.95
CA LEU A 14 19.66 -0.26 -23.62
C LEU A 14 19.09 0.79 -22.66
N GLU A 15 18.96 2.03 -23.14
CA GLU A 15 18.40 3.12 -22.34
C GLU A 15 16.92 2.86 -22.01
N ALA A 16 16.12 2.43 -23.00
CA ALA A 16 14.72 2.11 -22.77
C ALA A 16 14.53 0.93 -21.79
N LEU A 17 15.37 -0.11 -21.88
CA LEU A 17 15.37 -1.22 -20.92
C LEU A 17 15.73 -0.77 -19.50
N LYS A 18 16.75 0.10 -19.34
CA LYS A 18 17.12 0.66 -18.03
C LYS A 18 16.01 1.53 -17.46
N GLN A 19 15.41 2.40 -18.26
CA GLN A 19 14.28 3.23 -17.82
C GLN A 19 13.07 2.39 -17.39
N THR A 20 12.87 1.25 -18.05
CA THR A 20 11.74 0.36 -17.79
C THR A 20 11.97 -0.52 -16.55
N TYR A 21 13.13 -1.19 -16.46
CA TYR A 21 13.38 -2.25 -15.48
C TYR A 21 14.39 -1.90 -14.37
N CYS A 22 15.06 -0.75 -14.46
CA CYS A 22 16.07 -0.31 -13.49
C CYS A 22 15.75 1.08 -12.91
N GLY A 23 14.51 1.52 -13.03
CA GLY A 23 14.01 2.77 -12.45
C GLY A 23 13.45 2.58 -11.03
N PRO A 24 12.51 3.45 -10.59
CA PRO A 24 11.80 3.30 -9.32
C PRO A 24 10.91 2.06 -9.21
N ILE A 25 10.74 1.30 -10.29
CA ILE A 25 9.93 0.07 -10.33
C ILE A 25 10.84 -1.10 -10.72
N GLY A 26 10.88 -2.12 -9.86
CA GLY A 26 11.42 -3.44 -10.18
C GLY A 26 10.27 -4.42 -10.38
N ALA A 27 10.21 -5.08 -11.55
CA ALA A 27 9.13 -6.02 -11.87
C ALA A 27 9.64 -7.45 -11.94
N GLU A 28 9.18 -8.31 -11.02
CA GLU A 28 9.43 -9.74 -11.04
C GLU A 28 8.19 -10.49 -11.50
N TYR A 29 8.25 -10.96 -12.74
CA TYR A 29 7.15 -11.71 -13.36
C TYR A 29 7.62 -12.85 -14.26
N MET A 30 8.92 -12.95 -14.54
CA MET A 30 9.46 -13.95 -15.46
C MET A 30 9.48 -15.37 -14.89
N HIS A 31 9.36 -15.53 -13.56
CA HIS A 31 9.15 -16.83 -12.91
C HIS A 31 7.76 -17.43 -13.17
N ILE A 32 6.83 -16.64 -13.71
CA ILE A 32 5.50 -17.10 -14.10
C ILE A 32 5.62 -18.03 -15.31
N THR A 33 4.97 -19.19 -15.22
CA THR A 33 4.98 -20.19 -16.30
C THR A 33 4.15 -19.73 -17.50
N SER A 34 2.97 -19.15 -17.26
CA SER A 34 2.05 -18.64 -18.29
C SER A 34 2.72 -17.58 -19.19
N THR A 35 2.82 -17.90 -20.49
CA THR A 35 3.33 -16.96 -21.50
C THR A 35 2.38 -15.79 -21.72
N GLU A 36 1.07 -16.01 -21.59
CA GLU A 36 0.06 -14.95 -21.72
C GLU A 36 0.23 -13.90 -20.63
N GLU A 37 0.32 -14.31 -19.38
CA GLU A 37 0.54 -13.41 -18.24
C GLU A 37 1.86 -12.63 -18.39
N LYS A 38 2.94 -13.31 -18.78
CA LYS A 38 4.24 -12.64 -19.02
C LYS A 38 4.14 -11.58 -20.10
N ARG A 39 3.54 -11.91 -21.26
CA ARG A 39 3.38 -10.95 -22.36
C ARG A 39 2.46 -9.79 -21.98
N TRP A 40 1.41 -10.06 -21.22
CA TRP A 40 0.47 -9.04 -20.75
C TRP A 40 1.16 -8.02 -19.84
N ILE A 41 2.01 -8.48 -18.91
CA ILE A 41 2.80 -7.62 -18.01
C ILE A 41 3.86 -6.86 -18.82
N GLN A 42 4.59 -7.57 -19.67
CA GLN A 42 5.62 -7.00 -20.52
C GLN A 42 5.08 -5.86 -21.37
N GLN A 43 3.92 -6.06 -22.02
CA GLN A 43 3.29 -5.04 -22.85
C GLN A 43 3.00 -3.77 -22.04
N ARG A 44 2.45 -3.88 -20.83
CA ARG A 44 2.06 -2.71 -20.02
C ARG A 44 3.25 -1.97 -19.41
N ILE A 45 4.32 -2.68 -19.08
CA ILE A 45 5.52 -2.07 -18.49
C ILE A 45 6.40 -1.45 -19.58
N GLU A 46 6.54 -2.10 -20.74
CA GLU A 46 7.39 -1.62 -21.84
C GLU A 46 6.70 -0.60 -22.77
N SER A 47 5.36 -0.51 -22.78
CA SER A 47 4.62 0.47 -23.60
C SER A 47 4.73 1.92 -23.13
N GLY A 48 5.55 2.19 -22.10
CA GLY A 48 5.71 3.48 -21.45
C GLY A 48 4.92 3.57 -20.15
N ARG A 49 5.46 4.31 -19.18
CA ARG A 49 4.76 4.58 -17.91
C ARG A 49 3.55 5.46 -18.18
N ALA A 50 2.43 5.19 -17.49
CA ALA A 50 1.28 6.06 -17.57
C ALA A 50 1.68 7.49 -17.18
N THR A 51 1.36 8.46 -18.03
CA THR A 51 1.52 9.88 -17.70
C THR A 51 0.28 10.34 -16.94
N PHE A 52 0.46 10.70 -15.68
CA PHE A 52 -0.59 11.32 -14.87
C PHE A 52 -0.79 12.77 -15.27
N ASN A 53 -2.05 13.20 -15.35
CA ASN A 53 -2.34 14.60 -15.62
C ASN A 53 -2.08 15.48 -14.38
N SER A 54 -2.07 16.80 -14.55
CA SER A 54 -1.76 17.75 -13.47
C SER A 54 -2.70 17.62 -12.26
N GLU A 55 -3.98 17.30 -12.48
CA GLU A 55 -4.95 17.15 -11.40
C GLU A 55 -4.70 15.87 -10.59
N GLU A 56 -4.35 14.77 -11.25
CA GLU A 56 -3.93 13.54 -10.57
C GLU A 56 -2.66 13.76 -9.75
N LYS A 57 -1.67 14.45 -10.31
CA LYS A 57 -0.42 14.79 -9.61
C LYS A 57 -0.69 15.66 -8.37
N LYS A 58 -1.49 16.72 -8.49
CA LYS A 58 -1.90 17.56 -7.34
C LYS A 58 -2.67 16.75 -6.30
N ARG A 59 -3.52 15.82 -6.73
CA ARG A 59 -4.23 14.91 -5.81
C ARG A 59 -3.27 14.00 -5.04
N PHE A 60 -2.27 13.42 -5.70
CA PHE A 60 -1.24 12.62 -5.00
C PHE A 60 -0.48 13.46 -3.97
N LEU A 61 -0.12 14.71 -4.30
CA LEU A 61 0.51 15.63 -3.35
C LEU A 61 -0.40 15.94 -2.15
N SER A 62 -1.69 16.19 -2.39
CA SER A 62 -2.67 16.42 -1.33
C SER A 62 -2.83 15.19 -0.42
N GLU A 63 -2.85 13.99 -1.00
CA GLU A 63 -2.94 12.72 -0.25
C GLU A 63 -1.70 12.42 0.59
N LEU A 64 -0.50 12.73 0.07
CA LEU A 64 0.74 12.69 0.85
C LEU A 64 0.76 13.76 1.96
N THR A 65 0.17 14.92 1.70
CA THR A 65 0.06 16.00 2.69
C THR A 65 -0.86 15.62 3.84
N ALA A 66 -2.00 15.00 3.53
CA ALA A 66 -2.89 14.45 4.56
C ALA A 66 -2.21 13.35 5.39
N ALA A 67 -1.42 12.49 4.75
CA ALA A 67 -0.67 11.44 5.42
C ALA A 67 0.34 12.02 6.44
N GLU A 68 1.22 12.91 5.99
CA GLU A 68 2.23 13.55 6.84
C GLU A 68 1.59 14.45 7.92
N GLY A 69 0.55 15.21 7.55
CA GLY A 69 -0.11 16.16 8.42
C GLY A 69 -0.75 15.51 9.64
N LEU A 70 -1.46 14.38 9.45
CA LEU A 70 -2.10 13.66 10.55
C LEU A 70 -1.07 13.18 11.57
N GLU A 71 0.02 12.58 11.09
CA GLU A 71 1.05 11.98 11.95
C GLU A 71 1.80 13.05 12.76
N ARG A 72 2.13 14.19 12.11
CA ARG A 72 2.72 15.33 12.80
C ARG A 72 1.78 15.93 13.83
N TYR A 73 0.49 16.05 13.51
CA TYR A 73 -0.51 16.55 14.45
C TYR A 73 -0.65 15.63 15.67
N LEU A 74 -0.76 14.31 15.46
CA LEU A 74 -0.82 13.33 16.54
C LEU A 74 0.46 13.35 17.39
N GLY A 75 1.63 13.44 16.76
CA GLY A 75 2.91 13.54 17.46
C GLY A 75 3.04 14.79 18.33
N ALA A 76 2.50 15.93 17.86
CA ALA A 76 2.52 17.18 18.62
C ALA A 76 1.48 17.18 19.77
N LYS A 77 0.26 16.69 19.51
CA LYS A 77 -0.86 16.73 20.47
C LYS A 77 -0.77 15.63 21.54
N PHE A 78 -0.23 14.46 21.18
CA PHE A 78 -0.12 13.28 22.06
C PHE A 78 1.33 12.76 22.08
N PRO A 79 2.29 13.54 22.62
CA PRO A 79 3.70 13.16 22.61
C PRO A 79 3.93 11.84 23.37
N GLY A 80 4.70 10.93 22.76
CA GLY A 80 5.02 9.61 23.33
C GLY A 80 3.89 8.58 23.26
N ALA A 81 2.68 8.95 22.82
CA ALA A 81 1.60 7.99 22.62
C ALA A 81 1.90 7.10 21.41
N LYS A 82 1.84 5.77 21.62
CA LYS A 82 2.06 4.79 20.56
C LYS A 82 0.97 4.89 19.50
N ARG A 83 1.36 5.21 18.28
CA ARG A 83 0.47 5.33 17.11
C ARG A 83 0.91 4.51 15.91
N PHE A 84 2.14 4.01 15.89
CA PHE A 84 2.70 3.21 14.80
C PHE A 84 2.65 3.95 13.46
N SER A 85 3.23 5.15 13.48
CA SER A 85 3.21 6.16 12.42
C SER A 85 3.52 5.59 11.04
N LEU A 86 2.80 6.10 10.05
CA LEU A 86 3.06 5.83 8.65
C LEU A 86 4.27 6.60 8.09
N GLU A 87 4.81 7.60 8.80
CA GLU A 87 5.86 8.49 8.29
C GLU A 87 7.06 7.70 7.72
N GLY A 88 7.37 8.00 6.45
CA GLY A 88 8.36 7.30 5.62
C GLY A 88 7.75 6.26 4.66
N GLY A 89 6.49 5.85 4.90
CA GLY A 89 5.66 5.01 4.03
C GLY A 89 4.40 5.73 3.55
N ASP A 90 4.41 7.07 3.52
CA ASP A 90 3.28 7.96 3.25
C ASP A 90 2.54 7.63 1.94
N ALA A 91 3.27 7.13 0.94
CA ALA A 91 2.73 6.74 -0.37
C ALA A 91 1.68 5.60 -0.31
N LEU A 92 1.53 4.91 0.83
CA LEU A 92 0.43 3.98 1.04
C LEU A 92 -0.95 4.66 0.92
N ILE A 93 -1.08 5.92 1.35
CA ILE A 93 -2.36 6.65 1.29
C ILE A 93 -2.79 6.92 -0.16
N PRO A 94 -1.98 7.56 -1.02
CA PRO A 94 -2.35 7.69 -2.42
C PRO A 94 -2.47 6.33 -3.13
N MET A 95 -1.65 5.32 -2.78
CA MET A 95 -1.78 3.95 -3.29
C MET A 95 -3.18 3.37 -3.04
N LEU A 96 -3.66 3.37 -1.79
CA LEU A 96 -4.96 2.78 -1.45
C LEU A 96 -6.11 3.55 -2.08
N LYS A 97 -6.09 4.89 -2.05
CA LYS A 97 -7.14 5.70 -2.66
C LYS A 97 -7.16 5.54 -4.18
N GLU A 98 -6.00 5.43 -4.81
CA GLU A 98 -5.91 5.14 -6.24
C GLU A 98 -6.42 3.74 -6.59
N MET A 99 -6.10 2.75 -5.76
CA MET A 99 -6.64 1.39 -5.93
C MET A 99 -8.16 1.37 -5.84
N ILE A 100 -8.74 2.07 -4.86
CA ILE A 100 -10.20 2.17 -4.67
C ILE A 100 -10.85 2.89 -5.86
N ARG A 101 -10.30 4.03 -6.30
CA ARG A 101 -10.78 4.76 -7.49
C ARG A 101 -10.76 3.88 -8.74
N HIS A 102 -9.62 3.23 -9.01
CA HIS A 102 -9.47 2.36 -10.17
C HIS A 102 -10.38 1.13 -10.10
N ALA A 103 -10.58 0.58 -8.90
CA ALA A 103 -11.51 -0.52 -8.65
C ALA A 103 -12.96 -0.12 -8.93
N GLY A 104 -13.42 1.02 -8.42
CA GLY A 104 -14.77 1.55 -8.64
C GLY A 104 -15.04 1.84 -10.12
N ASN A 105 -14.07 2.45 -10.80
CA ASN A 105 -14.14 2.70 -12.25
C ASN A 105 -14.20 1.41 -13.08
N SER A 106 -13.70 0.29 -12.53
CA SER A 106 -13.78 -1.06 -13.11
C SER A 106 -15.02 -1.86 -12.68
N GLY A 107 -15.98 -1.24 -11.99
CA GLY A 107 -17.23 -1.87 -11.55
C GLY A 107 -17.15 -2.65 -10.22
N THR A 108 -16.07 -2.49 -9.45
CA THR A 108 -15.98 -3.02 -8.08
C THR A 108 -16.99 -2.29 -7.19
N ARG A 109 -17.73 -3.04 -6.36
CA ARG A 109 -18.75 -2.49 -5.44
C ARG A 109 -18.28 -2.47 -4.00
N GLU A 110 -17.43 -3.42 -3.61
CA GLU A 110 -16.95 -3.56 -2.24
C GLU A 110 -15.44 -3.82 -2.20
N VAL A 111 -14.76 -3.19 -1.25
CA VAL A 111 -13.34 -3.44 -0.94
C VAL A 111 -13.24 -3.82 0.53
N VAL A 112 -12.64 -4.99 0.79
CA VAL A 112 -12.41 -5.48 2.15
C VAL A 112 -10.91 -5.47 2.43
N LEU A 113 -10.50 -4.74 3.46
CA LEU A 113 -9.11 -4.54 3.84
C LEU A 113 -8.75 -5.36 5.10
N GLY A 114 -7.63 -6.04 5.05
CA GLY A 114 -6.90 -6.54 6.22
C GLY A 114 -5.58 -5.81 6.36
N MET A 115 -5.28 -5.26 7.54
CA MET A 115 -3.99 -4.63 7.79
C MET A 115 -3.54 -4.77 9.23
N ALA A 116 -2.24 -4.65 9.46
CA ALA A 116 -1.63 -4.59 10.78
C ALA A 116 -1.73 -3.18 11.40
N HIS A 117 -0.76 -2.83 12.27
CA HIS A 117 -0.71 -1.56 12.99
C HIS A 117 -0.15 -0.39 12.16
N ARG A 118 0.79 -0.64 11.24
CA ARG A 118 1.59 0.40 10.58
C ARG A 118 0.70 1.30 9.71
N GLY A 119 0.60 2.58 10.08
CA GLY A 119 -0.22 3.57 9.39
C GLY A 119 -1.72 3.32 9.47
N ARG A 120 -2.20 2.45 10.36
CA ARG A 120 -3.62 2.11 10.46
C ARG A 120 -4.49 3.31 10.79
N LEU A 121 -4.04 4.16 11.71
CA LEU A 121 -4.78 5.38 12.07
C LEU A 121 -4.88 6.35 10.88
N ASN A 122 -3.83 6.38 10.06
CA ASN A 122 -3.80 7.14 8.82
C ASN A 122 -4.80 6.61 7.81
N VAL A 123 -4.82 5.29 7.58
CA VAL A 123 -5.81 4.64 6.71
C VAL A 123 -7.24 4.87 7.21
N LEU A 124 -7.49 4.73 8.52
CA LEU A 124 -8.80 4.99 9.12
C LEU A 124 -9.32 6.40 8.82
N VAL A 125 -8.48 7.43 9.01
CA VAL A 125 -8.89 8.83 8.83
C VAL A 125 -8.89 9.23 7.35
N ASN A 126 -7.78 9.01 6.66
CA ASN A 126 -7.53 9.57 5.32
C ASN A 126 -8.04 8.71 4.16
N VAL A 127 -8.42 7.45 4.42
CA VAL A 127 -8.99 6.56 3.40
C VAL A 127 -10.43 6.18 3.76
N LEU A 128 -10.68 5.71 4.98
CA LEU A 128 -12.02 5.27 5.39
C LEU A 128 -12.91 6.39 5.94
N GLY A 129 -12.38 7.61 6.15
CA GLY A 129 -13.19 8.74 6.58
C GLY A 129 -13.62 8.69 8.05
N LYS A 130 -12.88 7.97 8.92
CA LYS A 130 -13.07 8.08 10.37
C LYS A 130 -12.88 9.54 10.78
N LYS A 131 -13.83 10.08 11.55
CA LYS A 131 -13.76 11.45 12.03
C LYS A 131 -12.49 11.63 12.89
N PRO A 132 -11.62 12.62 12.60
CA PRO A 132 -10.43 12.88 13.41
C PRO A 132 -10.76 13.09 14.90
N GLN A 133 -11.89 13.74 15.20
CA GLN A 133 -12.34 13.96 16.57
C GLN A 133 -12.57 12.66 17.35
N ASP A 134 -13.19 11.64 16.74
CA ASP A 134 -13.38 10.33 17.38
C ASP A 134 -12.01 9.67 17.70
N LEU A 135 -11.02 9.83 16.80
CA LEU A 135 -9.66 9.36 17.06
C LEU A 135 -9.00 10.13 18.22
N PHE A 136 -9.15 11.45 18.28
CA PHE A 136 -8.57 12.27 19.35
C PHE A 136 -9.17 11.93 20.72
N ASP A 137 -10.47 11.64 20.77
CA ASP A 137 -11.14 11.18 21.98
C ASP A 137 -10.58 9.83 22.46
N GLU A 138 -10.29 8.89 21.55
CA GLU A 138 -9.60 7.63 21.87
C GLU A 138 -8.17 7.82 22.40
N PHE A 139 -7.44 8.84 21.92
CA PHE A 139 -6.14 9.20 22.50
C PHE A 139 -6.26 9.84 23.89
N ALA A 140 -7.35 10.56 24.15
CA ALA A 140 -7.66 11.14 25.44
C ALA A 140 -8.27 10.14 26.44
N GLY A 141 -8.45 8.87 26.07
CA GLY A 141 -9.06 7.83 26.91
C GLY A 141 -10.57 7.97 27.06
N LYS A 142 -11.22 8.77 26.20
CA LYS A 142 -12.68 8.88 26.16
C LYS A 142 -13.23 7.77 25.27
N HIS A 143 -13.90 6.81 25.88
CA HIS A 143 -14.56 5.72 25.17
C HIS A 143 -16.06 5.98 25.15
N LYS A 144 -16.71 5.71 24.00
CA LYS A 144 -18.17 5.63 23.95
C LYS A 144 -18.61 4.44 24.81
N GLU A 145 -19.80 4.47 25.40
CA GLU A 145 -20.33 3.27 26.07
C GLU A 145 -20.36 2.12 25.06
N HIS A 146 -19.58 1.07 25.34
CA HIS A 146 -19.46 -0.10 24.49
C HIS A 146 -20.19 -1.27 25.14
N LEU A 147 -20.85 -2.10 24.34
CA LEU A 147 -21.49 -3.35 24.77
C LEU A 147 -20.48 -4.48 25.08
N GLY A 148 -19.20 -4.17 25.35
CA GLY A 148 -18.13 -5.17 25.56
C GLY A 148 -16.85 -4.59 26.16
N THR A 149 -15.83 -5.43 26.33
CA THR A 149 -14.55 -5.10 27.00
C THR A 149 -13.64 -4.15 26.23
N GLY A 150 -13.95 -3.89 24.95
CA GLY A 150 -13.14 -3.03 24.06
C GLY A 150 -11.84 -3.68 23.56
N ASP A 151 -11.08 -2.93 22.77
CA ASP A 151 -9.74 -3.27 22.26
C ASP A 151 -8.92 -1.98 22.03
N VAL A 152 -7.63 -2.09 21.74
CA VAL A 152 -6.76 -0.94 21.48
C VAL A 152 -7.10 -0.25 20.15
N LYS A 153 -6.91 1.08 20.10
CA LYS A 153 -7.30 1.95 18.97
C LYS A 153 -6.82 1.50 17.58
N TYR A 154 -5.64 0.87 17.51
CA TYR A 154 -5.05 0.37 16.27
C TYR A 154 -5.45 -1.09 15.94
N HIS A 155 -6.50 -1.64 16.57
CA HIS A 155 -7.20 -2.86 16.14
C HIS A 155 -8.59 -2.58 15.56
N MET A 156 -9.07 -1.34 15.67
CA MET A 156 -10.42 -0.95 15.26
C MET A 156 -10.61 -1.12 13.76
N GLY A 157 -11.66 -1.84 13.38
CA GLY A 157 -12.21 -1.85 12.03
C GLY A 157 -13.05 -0.61 11.76
N PHE A 158 -13.47 -0.44 10.51
CA PHE A 158 -14.34 0.66 10.11
C PHE A 158 -15.05 0.32 8.80
N SER A 159 -16.22 0.92 8.58
CA SER A 159 -16.95 0.78 7.33
C SER A 159 -17.48 2.13 6.88
N SER A 160 -17.38 2.39 5.58
CA SER A 160 -17.82 3.64 4.95
C SER A 160 -18.00 3.42 3.45
N ASP A 161 -18.68 4.36 2.79
CA ASP A 161 -18.75 4.37 1.34
C ASP A 161 -17.80 5.44 0.79
N PHE A 162 -17.10 5.10 -0.29
CA PHE A 162 -16.15 5.96 -0.97
C PHE A 162 -16.66 6.28 -2.37
N GLN A 163 -16.78 7.57 -2.70
CA GLN A 163 -17.22 8.01 -4.02
C GLN A 163 -16.09 7.88 -5.05
N THR A 164 -16.36 7.17 -6.14
CA THR A 164 -15.50 7.08 -7.33
C THR A 164 -16.26 7.57 -8.57
N ASP A 165 -15.58 7.74 -9.70
CA ASP A 165 -16.26 8.12 -10.96
C ASP A 165 -17.19 7.01 -11.45
N GLY A 166 -16.87 5.74 -11.12
CA GLY A 166 -17.70 4.57 -11.37
C GLY A 166 -18.85 4.36 -10.36
N GLY A 167 -19.01 5.24 -9.36
CA GLY A 167 -20.04 5.16 -8.32
C GLY A 167 -19.50 4.93 -6.92
N LEU A 168 -20.40 4.62 -5.98
CA LEU A 168 -20.05 4.34 -4.58
C LEU A 168 -19.41 2.95 -4.46
N VAL A 169 -18.27 2.90 -3.77
CA VAL A 169 -17.58 1.66 -3.38
C VAL A 169 -17.64 1.54 -1.86
N HIS A 170 -18.23 0.46 -1.36
CA HIS A 170 -18.25 0.16 0.06
C HIS A 170 -16.88 -0.29 0.54
N LEU A 171 -16.34 0.35 1.57
CA LEU A 171 -15.07 0.00 2.20
C LEU A 171 -15.34 -0.68 3.55
N ALA A 172 -14.64 -1.79 3.81
CA ALA A 172 -14.67 -2.47 5.09
C ALA A 172 -13.24 -2.82 5.54
N LEU A 173 -12.74 -2.14 6.57
CA LEU A 173 -11.51 -2.52 7.26
C LEU A 173 -11.82 -3.51 8.38
N ALA A 174 -11.23 -4.69 8.32
CA ALA A 174 -11.40 -5.73 9.32
C ALA A 174 -10.79 -5.34 10.67
N PHE A 175 -11.46 -5.73 11.76
CA PHE A 175 -10.85 -5.79 13.09
C PHE A 175 -9.78 -6.89 13.12
N ASN A 176 -8.72 -6.72 13.91
CA ASN A 176 -7.69 -7.74 14.06
C ASN A 176 -7.01 -7.67 15.43
N PRO A 177 -6.54 -8.81 15.97
CA PRO A 177 -5.67 -8.80 17.14
C PRO A 177 -4.25 -8.30 16.78
N SER A 178 -3.39 -8.17 17.78
CA SER A 178 -1.96 -7.85 17.56
C SER A 178 -1.17 -8.97 16.89
N HIS A 179 -1.70 -10.19 16.87
CA HIS A 179 -1.07 -11.33 16.17
C HIS A 179 -1.05 -11.03 14.68
N LEU A 180 0.13 -10.76 14.14
CA LEU A 180 0.29 -10.32 12.76
C LEU A 180 -0.17 -11.41 11.80
N GLU A 181 -0.59 -10.99 10.60
CA GLU A 181 -0.99 -11.85 9.48
C GLU A 181 -2.28 -12.68 9.65
N ILE A 182 -2.72 -12.99 10.87
CA ILE A 182 -3.89 -13.85 11.11
C ILE A 182 -5.21 -13.25 10.59
N VAL A 183 -5.28 -11.94 10.39
CA VAL A 183 -6.44 -11.26 9.77
C VAL A 183 -6.57 -11.56 8.28
N SER A 184 -5.47 -11.91 7.59
CA SER A 184 -5.47 -12.17 6.16
C SER A 184 -6.48 -13.26 5.75
N PRO A 185 -6.46 -14.48 6.30
CA PRO A 185 -7.46 -15.50 5.96
C PRO A 185 -8.88 -15.12 6.39
N VAL A 186 -9.04 -14.33 7.47
CA VAL A 186 -10.35 -13.82 7.91
C VAL A 186 -10.96 -12.89 6.86
N VAL A 187 -10.16 -12.00 6.28
CA VAL A 187 -10.57 -11.12 5.18
C VAL A 187 -10.93 -11.92 3.94
N ILE A 188 -10.13 -12.93 3.58
CA ILE A 188 -10.46 -13.82 2.45
C ILE A 188 -11.80 -14.52 2.68
N GLY A 189 -12.05 -15.05 3.88
CA GLY A 189 -13.33 -15.67 4.22
C GLY A 189 -14.51 -14.69 4.17
N SER A 190 -14.32 -13.46 4.66
CA SER A 190 -15.33 -12.40 4.57
C SER A 190 -15.67 -12.05 3.12
N VAL A 191 -14.65 -11.90 2.28
CA VAL A 191 -14.81 -11.62 0.84
C VAL A 191 -15.49 -12.78 0.13
N ARG A 192 -15.10 -14.03 0.46
CA ARG A 192 -15.74 -15.22 -0.08
C ARG A 192 -17.24 -15.22 0.23
N ALA A 193 -17.61 -14.96 1.48
CA ALA A 193 -19.02 -14.88 1.88
C ALA A 193 -19.77 -13.74 1.17
N ARG A 194 -19.12 -12.60 0.87
CA ARG A 194 -19.71 -11.52 0.08
C ARG A 194 -19.92 -11.93 -1.37
N LEU A 195 -18.94 -12.61 -1.99
CA LEU A 195 -19.04 -13.13 -3.35
C LEU A 195 -20.13 -14.20 -3.49
N ASP A 196 -20.24 -15.12 -2.53
CA ASP A 196 -21.25 -16.18 -2.51
C ASP A 196 -22.70 -15.62 -2.40
N ARG A 197 -22.85 -14.37 -1.93
CA ARG A 197 -24.14 -13.66 -1.90
C ARG A 197 -24.49 -12.98 -3.23
N LEU A 198 -23.54 -12.90 -4.17
CA LEU A 198 -23.77 -12.35 -5.50
C LEU A 198 -24.17 -13.47 -6.47
N ASP A 199 -24.99 -13.14 -7.46
CA ASP A 199 -25.33 -14.06 -8.55
C ASP A 199 -24.14 -14.40 -9.46
N GLU A 200 -23.01 -13.72 -9.30
CA GLU A 200 -21.78 -13.87 -10.07
C GLU A 200 -20.55 -14.08 -9.14
N PRO A 201 -20.32 -15.30 -8.64
CA PRO A 201 -19.27 -15.57 -7.64
C PRO A 201 -17.83 -15.31 -8.14
N SER A 202 -17.61 -15.34 -9.46
CA SER A 202 -16.31 -15.06 -10.09
C SER A 202 -16.13 -13.60 -10.54
N SER A 203 -17.05 -12.71 -10.18
CA SER A 203 -16.99 -11.29 -10.57
C SER A 203 -15.84 -10.53 -9.89
N ASN A 204 -15.50 -9.34 -10.41
CA ASN A 204 -14.58 -8.40 -9.74
C ASN A 204 -15.31 -7.48 -8.75
N LYS A 205 -16.56 -7.79 -8.37
CA LYS A 205 -17.41 -6.88 -7.58
C LYS A 205 -16.95 -6.73 -6.12
N VAL A 206 -16.21 -7.70 -5.58
CA VAL A 206 -15.61 -7.63 -4.24
C VAL A 206 -14.10 -7.79 -4.36
N LEU A 207 -13.35 -6.82 -3.86
CA LEU A 207 -11.89 -6.76 -3.92
C LEU A 207 -11.29 -6.98 -2.52
N PRO A 208 -10.56 -8.08 -2.28
CA PRO A 208 -9.74 -8.24 -1.10
C PRO A 208 -8.41 -7.50 -1.26
N ILE A 209 -8.06 -6.68 -0.26
CA ILE A 209 -6.73 -6.05 -0.11
C ILE A 209 -6.14 -6.49 1.23
N THR A 210 -4.93 -7.05 1.23
CA THR A 210 -4.20 -7.35 2.47
C THR A 210 -2.90 -6.56 2.55
N ILE A 211 -2.65 -5.94 3.70
CA ILE A 211 -1.51 -5.06 3.95
C ILE A 211 -0.64 -5.67 5.05
N HIS A 212 0.63 -5.88 4.71
CA HIS A 212 1.57 -6.66 5.50
C HIS A 212 2.77 -5.81 5.94
N GLY A 213 3.45 -6.25 7.00
CA GLY A 213 4.81 -5.77 7.32
C GLY A 213 5.87 -6.69 6.73
N ASP A 214 7.02 -6.16 6.31
CA ASP A 214 8.06 -6.92 5.62
C ASP A 214 8.67 -8.06 6.43
N ALA A 215 8.75 -7.94 7.75
CA ALA A 215 9.23 -9.02 8.62
C ALA A 215 8.13 -10.08 8.88
N ALA A 216 6.88 -9.65 8.97
CA ALA A 216 5.76 -10.53 9.30
C ALA A 216 5.33 -11.40 8.10
N VAL A 217 5.31 -10.81 6.91
CA VAL A 217 4.93 -11.49 5.66
C VAL A 217 5.83 -12.69 5.35
N THR A 218 7.11 -12.63 5.75
CA THR A 218 8.06 -13.74 5.59
C THR A 218 8.08 -14.71 6.75
N GLY A 219 7.74 -14.27 7.96
CA GLY A 219 7.93 -15.04 9.19
C GLY A 219 6.70 -15.79 9.71
N GLN A 220 5.50 -15.45 9.26
CA GLN A 220 4.26 -16.06 9.75
C GLN A 220 3.71 -17.10 8.77
N GLY A 221 3.65 -18.37 9.20
CA GLY A 221 3.21 -19.50 8.37
C GLY A 221 1.78 -19.35 7.81
N VAL A 222 0.91 -18.60 8.50
CA VAL A 222 -0.46 -18.31 8.02
C VAL A 222 -0.48 -17.59 6.67
N VAL A 223 0.57 -16.84 6.32
CA VAL A 223 0.71 -16.19 4.99
C VAL A 223 0.82 -17.26 3.91
N GLN A 224 1.71 -18.25 4.11
CA GLN A 224 1.87 -19.38 3.20
C GLN A 224 0.57 -20.20 3.09
N GLU A 225 -0.08 -20.48 4.22
CA GLU A 225 -1.36 -21.20 4.24
C GLU A 225 -2.44 -20.47 3.44
N THR A 226 -2.55 -19.14 3.62
CA THR A 226 -3.51 -18.30 2.89
C THR A 226 -3.20 -18.27 1.39
N LEU A 227 -1.93 -18.20 1.00
CA LEU A 227 -1.52 -18.25 -0.41
C LEU A 227 -1.86 -19.60 -1.03
N ASN A 228 -1.62 -20.71 -0.33
CA ASN A 228 -1.99 -22.04 -0.80
C ASN A 228 -3.51 -22.18 -1.05
N MET A 229 -4.34 -21.43 -0.31
CA MET A 229 -5.80 -21.39 -0.51
C MET A 229 -6.26 -20.49 -1.67
N SER A 230 -5.39 -19.64 -2.23
CA SER A 230 -5.77 -18.61 -3.21
C SER A 230 -6.47 -19.13 -4.47
N LYS A 231 -6.21 -20.39 -4.86
CA LYS A 231 -6.84 -21.11 -5.98
C LYS A 231 -7.61 -22.36 -5.58
N ALA A 232 -7.76 -22.62 -4.28
CA ALA A 232 -8.55 -23.74 -3.82
C ALA A 232 -10.03 -23.42 -3.99
N ARG A 233 -10.79 -24.26 -4.70
CA ARG A 233 -12.20 -24.01 -5.08
C ARG A 233 -13.14 -23.53 -3.96
N GLY A 234 -12.91 -23.99 -2.73
CA GLY A 234 -13.71 -23.62 -1.56
C GLY A 234 -13.36 -22.26 -0.95
N TYR A 235 -12.24 -21.67 -1.36
CA TYR A 235 -11.65 -20.48 -0.72
C TYR A 235 -11.24 -19.38 -1.70
N GLU A 236 -11.10 -19.69 -3.00
CA GLU A 236 -10.73 -18.69 -4.00
C GLU A 236 -11.74 -17.54 -4.05
N VAL A 237 -11.19 -16.32 -4.16
CA VAL A 237 -11.91 -15.03 -4.22
C VAL A 237 -11.51 -14.20 -5.45
N GLY A 238 -11.01 -14.87 -6.48
CA GLY A 238 -10.56 -14.23 -7.72
C GLY A 238 -9.26 -13.44 -7.57
N GLY A 239 -8.37 -13.86 -6.68
CA GLY A 239 -7.09 -13.21 -6.41
C GLY A 239 -7.18 -12.02 -5.44
N THR A 240 -6.10 -11.79 -4.71
CA THR A 240 -5.93 -10.74 -3.70
C THR A 240 -4.83 -9.77 -4.10
N VAL A 241 -5.07 -8.47 -3.93
CA VAL A 241 -4.00 -7.47 -4.04
C VAL A 241 -3.30 -7.36 -2.68
N ARG A 242 -2.02 -7.73 -2.65
CA ARG A 242 -1.23 -7.81 -1.42
C ARG A 242 -0.17 -6.71 -1.40
N ILE A 243 -0.26 -5.81 -0.43
CA ILE A 243 0.67 -4.69 -0.28
C ILE A 243 1.59 -4.98 0.90
N VAL A 244 2.90 -4.92 0.71
CA VAL A 244 3.86 -5.01 1.81
C VAL A 244 4.43 -3.62 2.08
N ILE A 245 4.24 -3.11 3.30
CA ILE A 245 4.89 -1.87 3.76
C ILE A 245 6.33 -2.22 4.16
N ASN A 246 7.20 -2.26 3.16
CA ASN A 246 8.59 -2.68 3.33
C ASN A 246 9.46 -1.52 3.78
N ASN A 247 9.40 -1.28 5.08
CA ASN A 247 10.20 -0.25 5.73
C ASN A 247 11.60 -0.74 6.15
N GLN A 248 11.96 -1.96 5.71
CA GLN A 248 13.29 -2.58 5.84
C GLN A 248 13.71 -2.91 7.28
N VAL A 249 12.77 -2.95 8.23
CA VAL A 249 13.05 -3.26 9.64
C VAL A 249 11.81 -3.80 10.37
N GLY A 250 11.93 -4.99 10.96
CA GLY A 250 10.96 -5.57 11.89
C GLY A 250 11.38 -5.34 13.34
N PHE A 251 10.70 -4.46 14.07
CA PHE A 251 11.11 -4.02 15.41
C PHE A 251 12.56 -3.48 15.39
N THR A 252 13.54 -4.27 15.85
CA THR A 252 14.99 -3.99 15.87
C THR A 252 15.79 -4.92 14.94
N THR A 253 15.12 -5.79 14.16
CA THR A 253 15.77 -6.70 13.21
C THR A 253 15.68 -6.09 11.80
N SER A 254 16.83 -5.64 11.29
CA SER A 254 16.96 -5.04 9.95
C SER A 254 17.94 -5.80 9.04
N ASN A 255 18.83 -6.60 9.62
CA ASN A 255 19.74 -7.43 8.86
C ASN A 255 18.93 -8.50 8.08
N PRO A 256 18.99 -8.52 6.73
CA PRO A 256 18.21 -9.48 5.95
C PRO A 256 18.52 -10.93 6.31
N LEU A 257 19.76 -11.25 6.72
CA LEU A 257 20.18 -12.60 7.11
C LEU A 257 19.51 -13.10 8.40
N ASP A 258 19.01 -12.19 9.24
CA ASP A 258 18.28 -12.53 10.46
C ASP A 258 16.76 -12.53 10.22
N ALA A 259 16.28 -11.76 9.24
CA ALA A 259 14.86 -11.56 8.97
C ALA A 259 14.26 -12.58 7.99
N ARG A 260 15.05 -13.08 7.03
CA ARG A 260 14.59 -13.94 5.93
C ARG A 260 15.75 -14.71 5.28
N SER A 261 15.42 -15.69 4.44
CA SER A 261 16.41 -16.53 3.73
C SER A 261 16.46 -16.28 2.22
N THR A 262 15.83 -15.20 1.75
CA THR A 262 15.76 -14.82 0.33
C THR A 262 15.97 -13.30 0.19
N PRO A 263 16.29 -12.78 -1.00
CA PRO A 263 16.55 -11.35 -1.18
C PRO A 263 15.35 -10.43 -0.87
N TYR A 264 14.13 -10.84 -1.19
CA TYR A 264 12.93 -10.01 -1.06
C TYR A 264 11.96 -10.54 -0.03
N CYS A 265 11.31 -9.63 0.70
CA CYS A 265 10.23 -10.00 1.64
C CYS A 265 9.02 -10.64 0.94
N THR A 266 8.86 -10.37 -0.35
CA THR A 266 7.75 -10.84 -1.19
C THR A 266 8.02 -12.16 -1.90
N ASP A 267 9.19 -12.78 -1.71
CA ASP A 267 9.52 -14.07 -2.34
C ASP A 267 8.53 -15.18 -1.97
N ILE A 268 7.82 -15.06 -0.84
CA ILE A 268 6.74 -15.97 -0.47
C ILE A 268 5.63 -16.03 -1.54
N GLY A 269 5.39 -14.95 -2.28
CA GLY A 269 4.44 -14.92 -3.41
C GLY A 269 4.83 -15.82 -4.58
N LYS A 270 6.11 -16.19 -4.72
CA LYS A 270 6.60 -17.07 -5.78
C LYS A 270 6.05 -18.50 -5.66
N MET A 271 5.66 -18.94 -4.46
CA MET A 271 5.08 -20.27 -4.25
C MET A 271 3.80 -20.50 -5.08
N VAL A 272 3.05 -19.42 -5.35
CA VAL A 272 1.85 -19.44 -6.19
C VAL A 272 2.07 -18.70 -7.53
N GLN A 273 3.33 -18.47 -7.90
CA GLN A 273 3.72 -17.72 -9.11
C GLN A 273 2.98 -16.37 -9.25
N ALA A 274 2.79 -15.62 -8.16
CA ALA A 274 2.25 -14.27 -8.24
C ALA A 274 3.30 -13.31 -8.83
N PRO A 275 2.92 -12.35 -9.70
CA PRO A 275 3.82 -11.25 -10.05
C PRO A 275 4.05 -10.35 -8.84
N ILE A 276 5.25 -9.78 -8.79
CA ILE A 276 5.70 -8.90 -7.70
C ILE A 276 6.19 -7.60 -8.32
N PHE A 277 5.63 -6.48 -7.87
CA PHE A 277 6.05 -5.14 -8.27
C PHE A 277 6.70 -4.44 -7.08
N HIS A 278 8.01 -4.32 -7.10
CA HIS A 278 8.79 -3.52 -6.15
C HIS A 278 8.73 -2.07 -6.59
N VAL A 279 8.39 -1.17 -5.68
CA VAL A 279 8.26 0.25 -6.00
C VAL A 279 8.83 1.12 -4.91
N ASN A 280 9.61 2.13 -5.30
CA ASN A 280 10.14 3.14 -4.39
C ASN A 280 9.02 4.06 -3.89
N ALA A 281 8.79 4.09 -2.57
CA ALA A 281 7.77 4.92 -1.94
C ALA A 281 8.00 6.43 -2.05
N ASP A 282 9.22 6.88 -2.38
CA ASP A 282 9.50 8.31 -2.64
C ASP A 282 9.06 8.75 -4.06
N ASP A 283 8.64 7.81 -4.93
CA ASP A 283 8.05 8.12 -6.24
C ASP A 283 6.55 7.76 -6.27
N PRO A 284 5.66 8.68 -5.85
CA PRO A 284 4.23 8.41 -5.75
C PRO A 284 3.55 8.17 -7.11
N GLU A 285 4.12 8.67 -8.21
CA GLU A 285 3.60 8.38 -9.55
C GLU A 285 3.93 6.94 -9.97
N ALA A 286 5.16 6.48 -9.70
CA ALA A 286 5.49 5.07 -9.88
C ALA A 286 4.60 4.16 -9.02
N VAL A 287 4.33 4.56 -7.76
CA VAL A 287 3.41 3.87 -6.86
C VAL A 287 1.99 3.79 -7.45
N ALA A 288 1.44 4.91 -7.93
CA ALA A 288 0.12 4.93 -8.56
C ALA A 288 0.07 4.07 -9.84
N PHE A 289 1.15 4.06 -10.63
CA PHE A 289 1.24 3.23 -11.83
C PHE A 289 1.22 1.73 -11.49
N VAL A 290 2.06 1.27 -10.56
CA VAL A 290 2.07 -0.16 -10.17
C VAL A 290 0.77 -0.58 -9.49
N THR A 291 0.09 0.36 -8.82
CA THR A 291 -1.24 0.14 -8.23
C THR A 291 -2.27 -0.22 -9.30
N ARG A 292 -2.36 0.58 -10.36
CA ARG A 292 -3.26 0.30 -11.50
C ARG A 292 -2.88 -1.00 -12.18
N LEU A 293 -1.60 -1.22 -12.45
CA LEU A 293 -1.09 -2.44 -13.08
C LEU A 293 -1.42 -3.70 -12.27
N ALA A 294 -1.22 -3.68 -10.96
CA ALA A 294 -1.51 -4.80 -10.08
C ALA A 294 -3.02 -5.12 -10.06
N LEU A 295 -3.87 -4.10 -9.94
CA LEU A 295 -5.31 -4.31 -9.94
C LEU A 295 -5.80 -4.84 -11.31
N ASP A 296 -5.28 -4.31 -12.41
CA ASP A 296 -5.58 -4.80 -13.76
C ASP A 296 -5.18 -6.27 -13.92
N PHE A 297 -4.00 -6.66 -13.40
CA PHE A 297 -3.53 -8.05 -13.44
C PHE A 297 -4.48 -8.95 -12.65
N ARG A 298 -4.80 -8.58 -11.40
CA ARG A 298 -5.74 -9.32 -10.56
C ARG A 298 -7.09 -9.46 -11.24
N ASN A 299 -7.62 -8.38 -11.79
CA ASN A 299 -8.94 -8.38 -12.42
C ASN A 299 -8.98 -9.20 -13.72
N THR A 300 -7.87 -9.24 -14.46
CA THR A 300 -7.73 -10.01 -15.71
C THR A 300 -7.56 -11.50 -15.43
N PHE A 301 -6.59 -11.87 -14.60
CA PHE A 301 -6.17 -13.27 -14.42
C PHE A 301 -6.77 -13.93 -13.18
N LYS A 302 -7.44 -13.17 -12.32
CA LYS A 302 -8.04 -13.64 -11.06
C LYS A 302 -7.02 -14.26 -10.12
N ARG A 303 -5.79 -13.72 -10.09
CA ARG A 303 -4.66 -14.25 -9.31
C ARG A 303 -4.15 -13.21 -8.33
N ASP A 304 -3.52 -13.71 -7.26
CA ASP A 304 -2.82 -12.87 -6.30
C ASP A 304 -1.69 -12.09 -6.98
N VAL A 305 -1.47 -10.87 -6.50
CA VAL A 305 -0.41 -9.96 -6.95
C VAL A 305 0.18 -9.25 -5.75
N PHE A 306 1.49 -9.07 -5.74
CA PHE A 306 2.20 -8.37 -4.68
C PHE A 306 2.69 -7.00 -5.15
N ILE A 307 2.52 -6.00 -4.30
CA ILE A 307 3.20 -4.71 -4.38
C ILE A 307 4.13 -4.62 -3.17
N ASP A 308 5.43 -4.60 -3.42
CA ASP A 308 6.46 -4.34 -2.40
C ASP A 308 6.72 -2.83 -2.36
N LEU A 309 6.07 -2.13 -1.44
CA LEU A 309 6.23 -0.69 -1.24
C LEU A 309 7.49 -0.45 -0.41
N VAL A 310 8.62 -0.29 -1.09
CA VAL A 310 9.93 -0.10 -0.46
C VAL A 310 10.03 1.33 0.08
N CYS A 311 10.05 1.44 1.40
CA CYS A 311 9.93 2.68 2.13
C CYS A 311 10.88 2.68 3.35
N TYR A 312 10.64 3.56 4.33
CA TYR A 312 11.39 3.57 5.59
C TYR A 312 10.48 3.86 6.80
N ARG A 313 11.02 3.69 8.01
CA ARG A 313 10.34 4.06 9.27
C ARG A 313 10.96 5.32 9.85
N ARG A 314 10.23 6.43 9.87
CA ARG A 314 10.75 7.71 10.37
C ARG A 314 11.18 7.66 11.84
N HIS A 315 10.40 6.97 12.68
CA HIS A 315 10.59 6.86 14.13
C HIS A 315 11.04 5.45 14.54
N GLY A 316 11.14 5.18 15.85
CA GLY A 316 11.27 3.81 16.39
C GLY A 316 10.11 2.88 15.99
N HIS A 317 10.10 1.64 16.49
CA HIS A 317 9.00 0.72 16.19
C HIS A 317 7.66 1.26 16.70
N ASN A 318 7.68 1.82 17.91
CA ASN A 318 6.74 2.83 18.34
C ASN A 318 7.47 4.14 18.62
N GLU A 319 6.73 5.23 18.82
CA GLU A 319 7.30 6.58 18.92
C GLU A 319 8.02 6.89 20.23
N ALA A 320 7.99 5.96 21.20
CA ALA A 320 8.78 6.03 22.43
C ALA A 320 10.03 5.13 22.41
N ASP A 321 10.25 4.34 21.35
CA ASP A 321 11.44 3.50 21.21
C ASP A 321 12.60 4.29 20.56
N GLU A 322 13.83 4.08 21.04
CA GLU A 322 15.05 4.63 20.43
C GLU A 322 15.65 3.64 19.41
N PRO A 323 15.52 3.89 18.10
CA PRO A 323 16.00 2.96 17.08
C PRO A 323 17.52 2.98 16.89
N SER A 324 18.20 4.07 17.24
CA SER A 324 19.65 4.22 17.00
C SER A 324 20.48 3.23 17.82
N ALA A 325 19.91 2.63 18.86
CA ALA A 325 20.54 1.58 19.64
C ALA A 325 20.88 0.33 18.81
N THR A 326 20.10 0.04 17.76
CA THR A 326 20.29 -1.16 16.92
C THR A 326 20.39 -0.84 15.42
N GLN A 327 19.91 0.32 14.96
CA GLN A 327 19.97 0.77 13.56
C GLN A 327 20.64 2.16 13.39
N PRO A 328 21.82 2.42 13.96
CA PRO A 328 22.40 3.77 14.00
C PRO A 328 22.63 4.37 12.61
N LEU A 329 23.21 3.61 11.67
CA LEU A 329 23.52 4.11 10.33
C LEU A 329 22.27 4.35 9.47
N MET A 330 21.27 3.48 9.60
CA MET A 330 19.98 3.64 8.91
C MET A 330 19.31 4.94 9.37
N TYR A 331 19.23 5.18 10.67
CA TYR A 331 18.55 6.36 11.21
C TYR A 331 19.36 7.66 11.04
N GLN A 332 20.70 7.59 10.95
CA GLN A 332 21.50 8.74 10.51
C GLN A 332 21.16 9.18 9.08
N LYS A 333 20.89 8.24 8.17
CA LYS A 333 20.42 8.55 6.81
C LYS A 333 18.99 9.07 6.83
N ILE A 334 18.07 8.39 7.51
CA ILE A 334 16.66 8.79 7.59
C ILE A 334 16.53 10.23 8.13
N LYS A 335 17.28 10.59 9.18
CA LYS A 335 17.25 11.94 9.77
C LYS A 335 17.59 13.06 8.77
N LYS A 336 18.39 12.77 7.75
CA LYS A 336 18.78 13.72 6.69
C LYS A 336 17.91 13.60 5.44
N HIS A 337 17.11 12.55 5.34
CA HIS A 337 16.27 12.27 4.18
C HIS A 337 14.97 13.08 4.26
N PRO A 338 14.63 13.87 3.22
CA PRO A 338 13.36 14.58 3.16
C PRO A 338 12.16 13.60 3.17
N THR A 339 10.98 14.10 3.52
CA THR A 339 9.76 13.27 3.52
C THR A 339 9.23 13.07 2.10
N PRO A 340 8.45 12.01 1.81
CA PRO A 340 7.91 11.76 0.47
C PRO A 340 7.08 12.96 -0.04
N ARG A 341 6.31 13.60 0.84
CA ARG A 341 5.55 14.83 0.53
C ARG A 341 6.47 15.95 0.04
N LYS A 342 7.59 16.22 0.74
CA LYS A 342 8.53 17.27 0.35
C LYS A 342 9.22 16.94 -0.97
N ILE A 343 9.70 15.71 -1.14
CA ILE A 343 10.32 15.24 -2.39
C ILE A 343 9.37 15.46 -3.56
N TYR A 344 8.10 15.09 -3.40
CA TYR A 344 7.12 15.21 -4.46
C TYR A 344 6.68 16.64 -4.74
N ALA A 345 6.52 17.48 -3.71
CA ALA A 345 6.24 18.91 -3.88
C ALA A 345 7.35 19.60 -4.70
N ASP A 346 8.62 19.31 -4.39
CA ASP A 346 9.77 19.89 -5.09
C ASP A 346 9.82 19.42 -6.56
N LYS A 347 9.44 18.17 -6.83
CA LYS A 347 9.28 17.65 -8.20
C LYS A 347 8.19 18.41 -8.96
N LEU A 348 7.00 18.60 -8.36
CA LEU A 348 5.90 19.29 -9.03
C LEU A 348 6.16 20.78 -9.25
N GLU A 349 6.96 21.42 -8.39
CA GLU A 349 7.44 22.78 -8.59
C GLU A 349 8.36 22.87 -9.81
N GLN A 350 9.32 21.95 -9.94
CA GLN A 350 10.20 21.88 -11.11
C GLN A 350 9.43 21.63 -12.41
N GLU A 351 8.38 20.81 -12.35
CA GLU A 351 7.48 20.54 -13.48
C GLU A 351 6.46 21.67 -13.73
N LYS A 352 6.42 22.71 -12.89
CA LYS A 352 5.44 23.82 -12.95
C LYS A 352 3.98 23.35 -12.85
N VAL A 353 3.74 22.26 -12.13
CA VAL A 353 2.41 21.70 -11.88
C VAL A 353 1.78 22.27 -10.60
N ALA A 354 2.60 22.56 -9.59
CA ALA A 354 2.19 23.18 -8.33
C ALA A 354 3.29 24.14 -7.85
N THR A 355 2.93 25.23 -7.19
CA THR A 355 3.88 26.16 -6.58
C THR A 355 4.22 25.77 -5.14
N LEU A 356 5.30 26.33 -4.59
CA LEU A 356 5.62 26.18 -3.17
C LEU A 356 4.51 26.73 -2.26
N GLU A 357 3.83 27.79 -2.69
CA GLU A 357 2.69 28.39 -2.00
C GLU A 357 1.52 27.40 -1.94
N ASP A 358 1.14 26.78 -3.06
CA ASP A 358 0.09 25.75 -3.11
C ASP A 358 0.41 24.59 -2.14
N ALA A 359 1.65 24.10 -2.17
CA ALA A 359 2.08 22.98 -1.33
C ALA A 359 2.07 23.34 0.17
N THR A 360 2.33 24.61 0.51
CA THR A 360 2.29 25.12 1.89
C THR A 360 0.87 25.34 2.35
N GLU A 361 0.00 25.85 1.47
CA GLU A 361 -1.42 26.02 1.74
C GLU A 361 -2.10 24.68 2.04
N MET A 362 -1.82 23.63 1.27
CA MET A 362 -2.33 22.27 1.55
C MET A 362 -1.96 21.78 2.96
N VAL A 363 -0.75 22.10 3.46
CA VAL A 363 -0.32 21.72 4.81
C VAL A 363 -1.10 22.48 5.87
N ASN A 364 -1.33 23.78 5.66
CA ASN A 364 -2.09 24.60 6.60
C ASN A 364 -3.57 24.18 6.62
N LEU A 365 -4.20 24.04 5.45
CA LEU A 365 -5.61 23.63 5.31
C LEU A 365 -5.91 22.25 5.90
N TYR A 366 -4.94 21.32 5.90
CA TYR A 366 -5.13 20.02 6.53
C TYR A 366 -4.98 20.07 8.06
N ARG A 367 -4.15 20.98 8.57
CA ARG A 367 -3.88 21.15 10.01
C ARG A 367 -5.03 21.86 10.71
N ASP A 368 -5.53 22.92 10.07
CA ASP A 368 -6.58 23.80 10.57
C ASP A 368 -7.95 23.12 10.43
#